data_AF-A0A1C2C3P8-F1
#
_entry.id   AF-A0A1C2C3P8-F1
#
_cell.length_a   1.000
_cell.length_b   1.000
_cell.length_c   1.000
_cell.angle_alpha   90.00
_cell.angle_beta   90.00
_cell.angle_gamma   90.00
#
_symmetry.space_group_name_H-M   'P 1'
#
loop_
_entity.id
_entity.type
_entity.pdbx_description
1 polymer ?
#
loop_
_entity_poly.entity_id
_entity_poly.type
_entity_poly.pdbx_seq_one_letter_code
_entity_poly.pdbx_strand_id
1 'polypeptide(L)'
;MSGRKLGFAVLVLASCLLSIGMAQATEFQRIPLPADAREQLRLEQKLPAVLHFYSRASQQELLSFYQQHLGQPSQQKVVAGQLQLNFPRNGEQIRVIIAERNGWRDVSLMVERR
;
A
#
# COMPACT_ATOMS: atom_id res chain seq x y z
N MET A 1 -16.80 -56.92 49.79
CA MET A 1 -15.42 -56.67 49.32
C MET A 1 -15.52 -56.11 47.90
N SER A 2 -15.32 -54.80 47.71
CA SER A 2 -14.09 -54.18 47.16
C SER A 2 -13.91 -54.52 45.67
N GLY A 3 -13.77 -53.63 44.69
CA GLY A 3 -13.55 -52.20 44.63
C GLY A 3 -13.12 -51.84 43.19
N ARG A 4 -13.60 -50.68 42.71
CA ARG A 4 -13.17 -49.81 41.57
C ARG A 4 -11.94 -50.24 40.75
N LYS A 5 -11.97 -50.08 39.41
CA LYS A 5 -11.05 -49.23 38.58
C LYS A 5 -11.74 -48.86 37.26
N LEU A 6 -12.01 -47.60 36.94
CA LEU A 6 -11.11 -46.56 36.40
C LEU A 6 -10.73 -46.79 34.93
N GLY A 7 -11.16 -45.89 34.04
CA GLY A 7 -10.80 -45.87 32.62
C GLY A 7 -11.40 -44.70 31.88
N PHE A 8 -11.18 -43.47 32.39
CA PHE A 8 -11.41 -42.23 31.65
C PHE A 8 -10.38 -42.15 30.50
N ALA A 9 -10.84 -42.00 29.27
CA ALA A 9 -10.04 -41.44 28.19
C ALA A 9 -10.98 -40.90 27.08
N VAL A 10 -11.75 -39.86 27.40
CA VAL A 10 -12.37 -39.05 26.36
C VAL A 10 -11.27 -38.18 25.77
N LEU A 11 -10.83 -38.56 24.57
CA LEU A 11 -9.83 -37.87 23.77
C LEU A 11 -10.40 -36.50 23.35
N VAL A 12 -10.08 -35.44 24.10
CA VAL A 12 -10.42 -34.07 23.72
C VAL A 12 -9.51 -33.67 22.56
N LEU A 13 -10.00 -33.82 21.33
CA LEU A 13 -9.35 -33.28 20.14
C LEU A 13 -9.49 -31.75 20.20
N ALA A 14 -8.47 -31.09 20.75
CA ALA A 14 -8.36 -29.65 20.73
C ALA A 14 -8.04 -29.20 19.29
N SER A 15 -9.09 -28.93 18.51
CA SER A 15 -8.98 -28.24 17.24
C SER A 15 -8.57 -26.78 17.51
N CYS A 16 -7.27 -26.53 17.58
CA CYS A 16 -6.71 -25.20 17.51
C CYS A 16 -7.03 -24.61 16.13
N LEU A 17 -8.17 -23.93 16.01
CA LEU A 17 -8.45 -22.99 14.93
C LEU A 17 -7.43 -21.85 15.07
N LEU A 18 -6.29 -22.01 14.39
CA LEU A 18 -5.38 -20.92 14.09
C LEU A 18 -6.14 -19.94 13.19
N SER A 19 -6.80 -18.98 13.80
CA SER A 19 -7.27 -17.77 13.12
C SER A 19 -6.02 -17.02 12.65
N ILE A 20 -5.53 -17.38 11.46
CA ILE A 20 -4.56 -16.57 10.74
C ILE A 20 -5.31 -15.27 10.42
N GLY A 21 -5.12 -14.26 11.26
CA GLY A 21 -5.56 -12.91 10.96
C GLY A 21 -4.89 -12.51 9.66
N MET A 22 -5.64 -12.48 8.55
CA MET A 22 -5.18 -11.86 7.33
C MET A 22 -4.98 -10.38 7.65
N ALA A 23 -3.74 -9.99 7.93
CA ALA A 23 -3.36 -8.60 7.98
C ALA A 23 -3.71 -8.01 6.61
N GLN A 24 -4.77 -7.21 6.55
CA GLN A 24 -5.13 -6.56 5.30
C GLN A 24 -4.01 -5.57 4.97
N ALA A 25 -3.36 -5.77 3.83
CA ALA A 25 -2.40 -4.80 3.32
C ALA A 25 -3.12 -3.46 3.16
N THR A 26 -2.60 -2.43 3.83
CA THR A 26 -3.12 -1.07 3.71
C THR A 26 -3.11 -0.66 2.23
N GLU A 27 -4.04 0.18 1.77
CA GLU A 27 -4.07 0.61 0.34
C GLU A 27 -2.70 1.16 -0.09
N PHE A 28 -2.00 1.83 0.82
CA PHE A 28 -0.64 2.32 0.64
C PHE A 28 0.38 1.24 0.24
N GLN A 29 0.33 0.05 0.86
CA GLN A 29 1.23 -1.08 0.54
C GLN A 29 0.93 -1.70 -0.83
N ARG A 30 -0.25 -1.45 -1.38
CA ARG A 30 -0.68 -1.98 -2.70
C ARG A 30 -0.36 -1.02 -3.85
N ILE A 31 0.14 0.19 -3.58
CA ILE A 31 0.55 1.12 -4.63
C ILE A 31 1.86 0.60 -5.25
N PRO A 32 1.88 0.31 -6.56
CA PRO A 32 3.06 -0.23 -7.19
C PRO A 32 4.12 0.86 -7.37
N LEU A 33 5.38 0.43 -7.37
CA LEU A 33 6.53 1.30 -7.63
C LEU A 33 7.16 0.92 -8.98
N PRO A 34 7.67 1.89 -9.75
CA PRO A 34 8.44 1.58 -10.93
C PRO A 34 9.71 0.81 -10.54
N ALA A 35 10.18 -0.06 -11.43
CA ALA A 35 11.30 -0.98 -11.13
C ALA A 35 12.60 -0.28 -10.73
N ASP A 36 12.77 0.99 -11.11
CA ASP A 36 13.94 1.81 -10.82
C ASP A 36 13.75 2.76 -9.62
N ALA A 37 12.64 2.63 -8.88
CA ALA A 37 12.34 3.45 -7.72
C ALA A 37 13.45 3.34 -6.67
N ARG A 38 13.92 4.49 -6.20
CA ARG A 38 14.88 4.64 -5.10
C ARG A 38 14.19 5.32 -3.94
N GLU A 39 13.70 4.53 -2.98
CA GLU A 39 13.01 5.05 -1.80
C GLU A 39 13.93 5.94 -0.96
N GLN A 40 13.40 7.07 -0.51
CA GLN A 40 14.08 8.01 0.37
C GLN A 40 13.42 8.06 1.75
N LEU A 41 12.10 7.98 1.78
CA LEU A 41 11.31 8.07 3.00
C LEU A 41 10.03 7.26 2.82
N ARG A 42 9.67 6.45 3.83
CA ARG A 42 8.41 5.72 3.91
C ARG A 42 7.83 5.85 5.31
N LEU A 43 6.63 6.43 5.41
CA LEU A 43 5.89 6.64 6.65
C LEU A 43 4.47 6.07 6.48
N GLU A 44 4.25 4.85 6.93
CA GLU A 44 2.99 4.11 6.66
C GLU A 44 2.26 3.61 7.92
N GLN A 45 2.75 3.98 9.11
CA GLN A 45 2.16 3.55 10.39
C GLN A 45 0.82 4.22 10.70
N LYS A 46 0.54 5.39 10.10
CA LYS A 46 -0.71 6.14 10.27
C LYS A 46 -0.99 6.97 9.01
N LEU A 47 -2.25 7.36 8.82
CA LEU A 47 -2.62 8.31 7.78
C LEU A 47 -2.29 9.77 8.20
N PRO A 48 -1.87 10.65 7.26
CA PRO A 48 -1.54 10.31 5.88
C PRO A 48 -0.29 9.43 5.80
N ALA A 49 -0.37 8.37 4.99
CA ALA A 49 0.78 7.52 4.70
C ALA A 49 1.53 8.11 3.52
N VAL A 50 2.85 8.21 3.62
CA VAL A 50 3.68 8.96 2.66
C VAL A 50 4.91 8.16 2.24
N LEU A 51 5.18 8.14 0.93
CA LEU A 51 6.40 7.58 0.34
C LEU A 51 7.00 8.61 -0.60
N HIS A 52 8.30 8.88 -0.43
CA HIS A 52 9.10 9.67 -1.35
C HIS A 52 10.17 8.79 -1.99
N PHE A 53 10.31 8.90 -3.31
CA PHE A 53 11.33 8.16 -4.05
C PHE A 53 11.77 8.90 -5.31
N TYR A 54 12.94 8.53 -5.82
CA TYR A 54 13.41 8.96 -7.14
C TYR A 54 13.24 7.88 -8.19
N SER A 55 12.92 8.27 -9.43
CA SER A 55 12.92 7.40 -10.61
C SER A 55 13.55 8.12 -11.81
N ARG A 56 14.16 7.37 -12.73
CA ARG A 56 14.64 7.84 -14.03
C ARG A 56 13.55 7.85 -15.09
N ALA A 57 12.44 7.14 -14.85
CA ALA A 57 11.29 7.15 -15.75
C ALA A 57 10.84 8.60 -16.01
N SER A 58 10.47 8.87 -17.26
CA SER A 58 9.91 10.15 -17.66
C SER A 58 8.58 10.41 -16.96
N GLN A 59 8.17 11.68 -16.91
CA GLN A 59 6.87 12.04 -16.35
C GLN A 59 5.73 11.31 -17.07
N GLN A 60 5.83 11.11 -18.39
CA GLN A 60 4.82 10.41 -19.19
C GLN A 60 4.80 8.90 -18.92
N GLU A 61 5.97 8.28 -18.72
CA GLU A 61 6.07 6.87 -18.33
C GLU A 61 5.47 6.64 -16.95
N LEU A 62 5.77 7.52 -15.98
CA LEU A 62 5.17 7.45 -14.64
C LEU A 62 3.66 7.68 -14.66
N LEU A 63 3.16 8.65 -15.44
CA LEU A 63 1.73 8.85 -15.63
C LEU A 63 1.06 7.57 -16.15
N SER A 64 1.63 6.99 -17.22
CA SER A 64 1.09 5.79 -17.86
C SER A 64 1.14 4.58 -16.92
N PHE A 65 2.23 4.44 -16.17
CA PHE A 65 2.40 3.42 -15.13
C PHE A 65 1.31 3.51 -14.07
N TYR A 66 1.09 4.69 -13.47
CA TYR A 66 0.05 4.84 -12.46
C TYR A 66 -1.36 4.68 -13.03
N GLN A 67 -1.62 5.13 -14.26
CA GLN A 67 -2.91 4.92 -14.90
C GLN A 67 -3.21 3.44 -15.16
N GLN A 68 -2.20 2.67 -15.57
CA GLN A 68 -2.33 1.24 -15.80
C GLN A 68 -2.68 0.48 -14.51
N HIS A 69 -2.12 0.88 -13.37
CA HIS A 69 -2.29 0.18 -12.11
C HIS A 69 -3.43 0.70 -11.23
N LEU A 70 -3.71 2.00 -11.27
CA LEU A 70 -4.68 2.66 -10.38
C LEU A 70 -5.95 3.10 -11.12
N GLY A 71 -5.99 2.98 -12.46
CA GLY A 71 -7.08 3.49 -13.30
C GLY A 71 -6.89 4.97 -13.67
N GLN A 72 -7.92 5.62 -14.20
CA GLN A 72 -7.83 7.04 -14.55
C GLN A 72 -7.90 7.93 -13.30
N PRO A 73 -7.06 8.98 -13.19
CA PRO A 73 -7.13 9.90 -12.06
C PRO A 73 -8.42 10.72 -12.11
N SER A 74 -9.04 10.98 -10.95
CA SER A 74 -10.16 11.93 -10.86
C SER A 74 -9.71 13.38 -11.05
N GLN A 75 -8.42 13.66 -10.85
CA GLN A 75 -7.82 14.95 -11.15
C GLN A 75 -6.38 14.76 -11.64
N GLN A 76 -6.06 15.41 -12.75
CA GLN A 76 -4.71 15.54 -13.28
C GLN A 76 -4.46 17.01 -13.56
N LYS A 77 -3.40 17.59 -12.98
CA LYS A 77 -3.03 18.99 -13.20
C LYS A 77 -1.53 19.20 -13.11
N VAL A 78 -1.04 20.25 -13.76
CA VAL A 78 0.34 20.71 -13.61
C VAL A 78 0.33 21.98 -12.76
N VAL A 79 1.08 21.98 -11.66
CA VAL A 79 1.21 23.13 -10.74
C VAL A 79 2.69 23.39 -10.53
N ALA A 80 3.16 24.60 -10.88
CA ALA A 80 4.57 24.99 -10.76
C ALA A 80 5.54 23.96 -11.38
N GLY A 81 5.19 23.39 -12.54
CA GLY A 81 6.00 22.38 -13.24
C GLY A 81 5.91 20.97 -12.66
N GLN A 82 5.08 20.73 -11.64
CA GLN A 82 4.86 19.41 -11.04
C GLN A 82 3.54 18.81 -11.54
N LEU A 83 3.58 17.57 -12.02
CA LEU A 83 2.38 16.81 -12.34
C LEU A 83 1.76 16.25 -11.06
N GLN A 84 0.49 16.59 -10.81
CA GLN A 84 -0.28 16.08 -9.68
C GLN A 84 -1.43 15.23 -10.18
N LEU A 85 -1.52 14.01 -9.67
CA LEU A 85 -2.56 13.02 -9.97
C LEU A 85 -3.27 12.63 -8.69
N ASN A 86 -4.60 12.62 -8.70
CA ASN A 86 -5.41 12.11 -7.59
C ASN A 86 -6.26 10.93 -8.04
N PHE A 87 -6.18 9.81 -7.33
CA PHE A 87 -6.95 8.60 -7.58
C PHE A 87 -7.83 8.29 -6.35
N PRO A 88 -9.16 8.24 -6.47
CA PRO A 88 -10.02 7.81 -5.38
C PRO A 88 -9.98 6.29 -5.23
N ARG A 89 -9.87 5.78 -4.00
CA ARG A 89 -9.82 4.35 -3.72
C ARG A 89 -10.41 4.04 -2.35
N ASN A 90 -11.50 3.27 -2.29
CA ASN A 90 -12.08 2.75 -1.04
C ASN A 90 -12.30 3.78 0.10
N GLY A 91 -12.73 5.01 -0.22
CA GLY A 91 -12.91 6.08 0.77
C GLY A 91 -11.63 6.84 1.14
N GLU A 92 -10.51 6.48 0.54
CA GLU A 92 -9.23 7.18 0.60
C GLU A 92 -8.93 7.88 -0.74
N GLN A 93 -7.92 8.73 -0.72
CA GLN A 93 -7.37 9.41 -1.87
C GLN A 93 -5.88 9.11 -1.97
N ILE A 94 -5.47 8.58 -3.11
CA ILE A 94 -4.06 8.43 -3.48
C ILE A 94 -3.66 9.66 -4.27
N ARG A 95 -2.71 10.43 -3.74
CA ARG A 95 -2.09 11.57 -4.42
C ARG A 95 -0.69 11.20 -4.87
N VAL A 96 -0.41 11.42 -6.16
CA VAL A 96 0.90 11.26 -6.77
C VAL A 96 1.36 12.63 -7.24
N ILE A 97 2.51 13.08 -6.77
CA ILE A 97 3.17 14.32 -7.23
C ILE A 97 4.48 13.92 -7.88
N ILE A 98 4.68 14.33 -9.14
CA ILE A 98 5.86 14.03 -9.94
C ILE A 98 6.50 15.36 -10.32
N ALA A 99 7.75 15.56 -9.89
CA ALA A 99 8.55 16.73 -10.21
C ALA A 99 9.85 16.31 -10.88
N GLU A 100 10.40 17.14 -11.76
CA GLU A 100 11.71 16.89 -12.34
C GLU A 100 12.81 17.55 -11.50
N ARG A 101 13.88 16.81 -11.22
CA ARG A 101 15.05 17.27 -10.48
C ARG A 101 16.32 16.61 -11.00
N ASN A 102 17.23 17.38 -11.60
CA ASN A 102 18.54 16.91 -12.08
C ASN A 102 18.47 15.69 -13.02
N GLY A 103 17.47 15.63 -13.91
CA GLY A 103 17.25 14.50 -14.83
C GLY A 103 16.56 13.28 -14.20
N TRP A 104 16.19 13.35 -12.93
CA TRP A 104 15.36 12.37 -12.24
C TRP A 104 13.96 12.92 -11.99
N ARG A 105 13.01 12.03 -11.71
CA ARG A 105 11.70 12.38 -11.19
C ARG A 105 11.71 12.16 -9.69
N ASP A 106 11.49 13.24 -8.95
CA ASP A 106 11.18 13.25 -7.53
C ASP A 106 9.68 12.99 -7.39
N VAL A 107 9.33 11.86 -6.79
CA VAL A 107 7.95 11.37 -6.72
C VAL A 107 7.52 11.29 -5.27
N SER A 108 6.43 11.98 -4.95
CA SER A 108 5.75 11.90 -3.65
C SER A 108 4.43 11.17 -3.82
N LEU A 109 4.26 10.08 -3.09
CA LEU A 109 3.02 9.31 -2.95
C LEU A 109 2.44 9.56 -1.58
N MET A 110 1.17 9.94 -1.53
CA MET A 110 0.45 10.15 -0.28
C MET A 110 -0.92 9.47 -0.34
N VAL A 111 -1.26 8.72 0.70
CA VAL A 111 -2.61 8.19 0.90
C VAL A 111 -3.21 8.89 2.11
N GLU A 112 -4.35 9.52 1.90
CA GLU A 112 -5.10 10.26 2.93
C GLU A 112 -6.56 9.82 2.93
N ARG A 113 -7.23 9.92 4.09
CA ARG A 113 -8.68 9.72 4.15
C ARG A 113 -9.36 10.87 3.40
N ARG A 114 -10.35 10.55 2.57
CA ARG A 114 -11.13 11.55 1.84
C ARG A 114 -12.07 12.31 2.76
#